data_AF-A0A7W1BR13-F1
#
_entry.id   AF-A0A7W1BR13-F1
#
_cell.length_a   1.000
_cell.length_b   1.000
_cell.length_c   1.000
_cell.angle_alpha   90.00
_cell.angle_beta   90.00
_cell.angle_gamma   90.00
#
_symmetry.space_group_name_H-M   'P 1'
#
loop_
_entity.id
_entity.type
_entity.pdbx_description
1 polymer ?
#
loop_
_entity_poly.entity_id
_entity_poly.type
_entity_poly.pdbx_seq_one_letter_code
_entity_poly.pdbx_strand_id
1 'polypeptide(L)'
;MPRIAAAVLVVFSILYVLVIANPPGEFGGGDWRTTNFGSAVDDPSAFIATILDGLTFAGLLFIVASGFSLIFGLMRVVNMAHGAFYLLGGYVAYEVQQRMTGSGFGLQSGEVNTLEWVVPWLIAMVCIGVFGLG
;
A
#
# COMPACT_ATOMS: atom_id res chain seq x y z
N MET A 1 -27.07 11.63 28.98
CA MET A 1 -27.00 10.41 29.80
C MET A 1 -25.98 9.35 29.31
N PRO A 2 -25.77 9.05 28.00
CA PRO A 2 -24.89 7.93 27.60
C PRO A 2 -23.38 8.18 27.81
N ARG A 3 -22.91 9.44 27.73
CA ARG A 3 -21.47 9.77 27.87
C ARG A 3 -20.93 9.56 29.28
N ILE A 4 -21.79 9.77 30.30
CA ILE A 4 -21.42 9.56 31.71
C ILE A 4 -21.28 8.07 31.99
N ALA A 5 -22.20 7.24 31.49
CA ALA A 5 -22.11 5.79 31.61
C ALA A 5 -20.84 5.22 30.94
N ALA A 6 -20.51 5.69 29.73
CA ALA A 6 -19.28 5.29 29.04
C ALA A 6 -18.02 5.68 29.83
N ALA A 7 -17.98 6.91 30.39
CA ALA A 7 -16.86 7.35 31.21
C ALA A 7 -16.71 6.51 32.49
N VAL A 8 -17.81 6.19 33.17
CA VAL A 8 -17.79 5.35 34.37
C VAL A 8 -17.26 3.95 34.05
N LEU A 9 -17.66 3.35 32.93
CA LEU A 9 -17.17 2.03 32.51
C LEU A 9 -15.67 2.04 32.18
N VAL A 10 -15.19 3.08 31.50
CA VAL A 10 -13.75 3.22 31.20
C VAL A 10 -12.95 3.38 32.49
N VAL A 11 -13.40 4.24 33.41
CA VAL A 11 -12.74 4.44 34.70
C VAL A 11 -12.73 3.14 35.52
N PHE A 12 -13.86 2.44 35.57
CA PHE A 12 -13.95 1.14 36.22
C PHE A 12 -13.01 0.12 35.59
N SER A 13 -12.93 0.05 34.25
CA SER A 13 -12.03 -0.86 33.53
C SER A 13 -10.56 -0.57 33.83
N ILE A 14 -10.16 0.70 33.85
CA ILE A 14 -8.78 1.11 34.18
C ILE A 14 -8.46 0.71 35.62
N LEU A 15 -9.35 1.00 36.56
CA LEU A 15 -9.17 0.68 37.97
C LEU A 15 -9.16 -0.85 38.21
N TYR A 16 -9.93 -1.60 37.41
CA TYR A 16 -9.93 -3.06 37.41
C TYR A 16 -8.55 -3.63 37.05
N VAL A 17 -7.99 -3.21 35.90
CA VAL A 17 -6.70 -3.70 35.38
C VAL A 17 -5.52 -3.26 36.26
N LEU A 18 -5.57 -2.04 36.80
CA LEU A 18 -4.43 -1.47 37.52
C LEU A 18 -4.37 -1.84 39.00
N VAL A 19 -5.48 -2.11 39.68
CA VAL A 19 -5.48 -2.22 41.16
C VAL A 19 -6.33 -3.37 41.69
N ILE A 20 -7.46 -3.67 41.06
CA ILE A 20 -8.45 -4.58 41.64
C ILE A 20 -8.20 -6.05 41.24
N ALA A 21 -7.60 -6.29 40.08
CA ALA A 21 -7.35 -7.63 39.57
C ALA A 21 -6.41 -8.43 40.49
N ASN A 22 -6.73 -9.68 40.76
CA ASN A 22 -5.92 -10.57 41.58
C ASN A 22 -5.30 -11.67 40.71
N PRO A 23 -4.06 -12.09 40.98
CA PRO A 23 -3.47 -13.25 40.31
C PRO A 23 -4.23 -14.53 40.67
N PRO A 24 -4.23 -15.56 39.79
CA PRO A 24 -4.93 -16.81 40.07
C PRO A 24 -4.22 -17.54 41.22
N GLY A 25 -4.99 -18.09 42.16
CA GLY A 25 -4.42 -18.88 43.25
C GLY A 25 -3.80 -20.19 42.75
N GLU A 26 -2.80 -20.73 43.47
CA GLU A 26 -2.09 -21.97 43.14
C GLU A 26 -3.00 -23.18 42.85
N PHE A 27 -4.23 -23.17 43.37
CA PHE A 27 -5.20 -24.26 43.23
C PHE A 27 -6.30 -24.00 42.20
N GLY A 28 -6.15 -22.98 41.34
CA GLY A 28 -7.04 -22.80 40.18
C GLY A 28 -8.50 -22.49 40.54
N GLY A 29 -8.74 -21.72 41.60
CA GLY A 29 -10.04 -21.15 41.94
C GLY A 29 -10.12 -19.67 41.51
N GLY A 30 -11.14 -19.30 40.72
CA GLY A 30 -11.31 -17.96 40.19
C GLY A 30 -12.49 -17.20 40.80
N ASP A 31 -12.22 -16.01 41.35
CA ASP A 31 -13.24 -15.03 41.76
C ASP A 31 -13.49 -14.03 40.60
N TRP A 32 -14.48 -13.13 40.71
CA TRP A 32 -14.75 -12.10 39.69
C TRP A 32 -13.60 -11.09 39.48
N ARG A 33 -12.54 -11.19 40.29
CA ARG A 33 -11.33 -10.37 40.24
C ARG A 33 -10.13 -11.10 39.65
N THR A 34 -10.21 -12.40 39.40
CA THR A 34 -9.03 -13.17 38.98
C THR A 34 -8.79 -13.05 37.47
N THR A 35 -7.56 -12.71 37.08
CA THR A 35 -7.12 -12.62 35.68
C THR A 35 -5.90 -13.50 35.45
N ASN A 36 -5.56 -13.83 34.20
CA ASN A 36 -4.40 -14.70 33.89
C ASN A 36 -3.06 -14.17 34.43
N PHE A 37 -2.95 -12.86 34.69
CA PHE A 37 -1.69 -12.19 35.04
C PHE A 37 -1.77 -11.31 36.30
N GLY A 38 -2.91 -11.25 36.99
CA GLY A 38 -3.11 -10.39 38.17
C GLY A 38 -3.26 -8.90 37.87
N SER A 39 -3.05 -8.05 38.89
CA SER A 39 -3.04 -6.59 38.76
C SER A 39 -1.70 -6.10 38.20
N ALA A 40 -1.73 -5.06 37.39
CA ALA A 40 -0.52 -4.46 36.81
C ALA A 40 0.49 -3.93 37.87
N VAL A 41 0.03 -3.69 39.10
CA VAL A 41 0.87 -3.21 40.21
C VAL A 41 1.63 -4.36 40.89
N ASP A 42 1.09 -5.58 40.85
CA ASP A 42 1.72 -6.76 41.48
C ASP A 42 2.90 -7.25 40.62
N ASP A 43 2.70 -7.33 39.29
CA ASP A 43 3.73 -7.75 38.34
C ASP A 43 3.86 -6.78 37.15
N PRO A 44 4.57 -5.64 37.31
CA PRO A 44 4.73 -4.63 36.27
C PRO A 44 5.40 -5.15 34.99
N SER A 45 6.26 -6.16 35.11
CA SER A 45 6.95 -6.79 33.98
C SER A 45 6.01 -7.56 33.06
N ALA A 46 5.03 -8.29 33.61
CA ALA A 46 4.03 -9.03 32.84
C ALA A 46 3.09 -8.07 32.09
N PHE A 47 2.74 -6.94 32.71
CA PHE A 47 1.95 -5.89 32.07
C PHE A 47 2.69 -5.28 30.86
N ILE A 48 3.98 -4.94 31.03
CA ILE A 48 4.81 -4.42 29.93
C ILE A 48 4.94 -5.47 28.82
N ALA A 49 5.16 -6.74 29.16
CA ALA A 49 5.23 -7.82 28.18
C ALA A 49 3.94 -7.96 27.36
N THR A 50 2.77 -7.86 28.01
CA THR A 50 1.46 -7.90 27.33
C THR A 50 1.27 -6.74 26.36
N ILE A 51 1.71 -5.53 26.74
CA ILE A 51 1.68 -4.36 25.86
C ILE A 51 2.63 -4.56 24.67
N LEU A 52 3.84 -5.07 24.89
CA LEU A 52 4.82 -5.33 23.84
C LEU A 52 4.35 -6.42 22.87
N ASP A 53 3.66 -7.45 23.35
CA ASP A 53 3.03 -8.48 22.51
C ASP A 53 1.92 -7.87 21.63
N GLY A 54 1.03 -7.08 22.23
CA GLY A 54 -0.01 -6.35 21.50
C GLY A 54 0.57 -5.36 20.48
N LEU A 55 1.67 -4.67 20.82
CA LEU A 55 2.38 -3.77 19.92
C LEU A 55 3.05 -4.53 18.77
N THR A 56 3.62 -5.69 19.05
CA THR A 56 4.23 -6.56 18.03
C THR A 56 3.15 -7.02 17.04
N PHE A 57 2.00 -7.48 17.55
CA PHE A 57 0.86 -7.86 16.71
C PHE A 57 0.32 -6.68 15.89
N ALA A 58 0.17 -5.50 16.50
CA ALA A 58 -0.20 -4.28 15.79
C ALA A 58 0.83 -3.90 14.71
N GLY A 59 2.13 -4.07 14.99
CA GLY A 59 3.22 -3.86 14.04
C GLY A 59 3.14 -4.80 12.84
N LEU A 60 2.83 -6.08 13.06
CA LEU A 60 2.59 -7.04 11.98
C LEU A 60 1.43 -6.60 11.09
N LEU A 61 0.29 -6.22 11.70
CA LEU A 61 -0.87 -5.72 10.97
C LEU A 61 -0.55 -4.42 10.22
N PHE A 62 0.22 -3.51 10.82
CA PHE A 62 0.65 -2.27 10.20
C PHE A 62 1.53 -2.53 8.96
N ILE A 63 2.49 -3.44 9.04
CA ILE A 63 3.34 -3.82 7.89
C ILE A 63 2.45 -4.37 6.76
N VAL A 64 1.53 -5.29 7.07
CA VAL A 64 0.60 -5.84 6.08
C VAL A 64 -0.25 -4.73 5.43
N ALA A 65 -0.87 -3.87 6.24
CA ALA A 65 -1.70 -2.77 5.75
C ALA A 65 -0.89 -1.76 4.91
N SER A 66 0.32 -1.42 5.34
CA SER A 66 1.22 -0.51 4.61
C SER A 66 1.65 -1.12 3.28
N GLY A 67 1.92 -2.42 3.22
CA GLY A 67 2.19 -3.16 1.98
C GLY A 67 1.02 -3.12 1.00
N PHE A 68 -0.21 -3.36 1.46
CA PHE A 68 -1.39 -3.20 0.62
C PHE A 68 -1.55 -1.76 0.11
N SER A 69 -1.35 -0.76 0.97
CA SER A 69 -1.41 0.65 0.56
C SER A 69 -0.33 1.02 -0.46
N LEU A 70 0.88 0.45 -0.34
CA LEU A 70 1.95 0.64 -1.32
C LEU A 70 1.61 -0.02 -2.66
N ILE A 71 1.11 -1.26 -2.65
CA ILE A 71 0.72 -1.97 -3.87
C ILE A 71 -0.40 -1.21 -4.60
N PHE A 72 -1.47 -0.82 -3.89
CA PHE A 72 -2.58 -0.08 -4.49
C PHE A 72 -2.21 1.36 -4.86
N GLY A 73 -1.35 2.01 -4.08
CA GLY A 73 -0.87 3.36 -4.35
C GLY A 73 0.06 3.43 -5.57
N LEU A 74 0.95 2.45 -5.71
CA LEU A 74 1.94 2.40 -6.78
C LEU A 74 1.36 1.93 -8.11
N MET A 75 0.31 1.08 -8.12
CA MET A 75 -0.34 0.64 -9.37
C MET A 75 -0.78 1.81 -10.26
N ARG A 76 -1.25 2.92 -9.68
CA ARG A 76 -1.60 4.13 -10.45
C ARG A 76 -0.38 4.76 -11.11
N VAL A 77 0.75 4.80 -10.42
CA VAL A 77 2.00 5.40 -10.91
C VAL A 77 2.64 4.53 -11.99
N VAL A 78 2.67 3.21 -11.81
CA VAL A 78 3.21 2.28 -12.81
C VAL A 78 2.41 2.31 -14.11
N ASN A 79 1.08 2.36 -14.02
CA ASN A 79 0.23 2.48 -15.19
C ASN A 79 0.49 3.80 -15.97
N MET A 80 0.75 4.90 -15.27
CA MET A 80 1.08 6.17 -15.91
C MET A 80 2.49 6.17 -16.52
N ALA A 81 3.47 5.57 -15.84
CA ALA A 81 4.84 5.46 -16.34
C ALA A 81 4.88 4.69 -17.68
N HIS A 82 4.16 3.58 -17.74
CA HIS A 82 4.04 2.80 -18.98
C HIS A 82 3.37 3.61 -20.10
N GLY A 83 2.29 4.36 -19.79
CA GLY A 83 1.67 5.29 -20.74
C GLY A 83 2.60 6.40 -21.25
N ALA A 84 3.46 6.94 -20.38
CA ALA A 84 4.46 7.94 -20.77
C ALA A 84 5.53 7.35 -21.71
N PHE A 85 5.97 6.11 -21.49
CA PHE A 85 6.90 5.42 -22.40
C PHE A 85 6.27 5.12 -23.76
N TYR A 86 4.99 4.76 -23.82
CA TYR A 86 4.27 4.60 -25.09
C TYR A 86 4.21 5.91 -25.88
N LEU A 87 3.92 7.03 -25.22
CA LEU A 87 3.89 8.35 -25.88
C LEU A 87 5.27 8.77 -26.39
N LEU A 88 6.34 8.49 -25.62
CA LEU A 88 7.72 8.73 -26.06
C LEU A 88 8.05 7.93 -27.33
N GLY A 89 7.72 6.63 -27.35
CA GLY A 89 7.92 5.78 -28.53
C GLY A 89 7.13 6.27 -29.75
N GLY A 90 5.89 6.72 -29.54
CA GLY A 90 5.08 7.35 -30.58
C GLY A 90 5.68 8.65 -31.12
N TYR A 91 6.25 9.49 -30.25
CA TYR A 91 6.91 10.74 -30.65
C TYR A 91 8.15 10.49 -31.52
N VAL A 92 8.96 9.50 -31.17
CA VAL A 92 10.13 9.09 -31.97
C VAL A 92 9.70 8.60 -33.36
N ALA A 93 8.62 7.82 -33.44
CA ALA A 93 8.09 7.36 -34.72
C ALA A 93 7.54 8.52 -35.58
N TYR A 94 6.87 9.48 -34.96
CA TYR A 94 6.38 10.69 -35.63
C TYR A 94 7.52 11.53 -36.22
N GLU A 95 8.59 11.76 -35.45
CA GLU A 95 9.79 12.45 -35.91
C GLU A 95 10.45 11.75 -37.10
N VAL A 96 10.55 10.42 -37.06
CA VAL A 96 11.08 9.62 -38.16
C VAL A 96 10.19 9.75 -39.40
N GLN A 97 8.87 9.69 -39.23
CA GLN A 97 7.92 9.86 -40.32
C GLN A 97 8.05 11.25 -40.98
N GLN A 98 8.15 12.32 -40.19
CA GLN A 98 8.35 13.67 -40.72
C GLN A 98 9.67 13.82 -41.49
N ARG A 99 10.74 13.15 -41.05
CA ARG A 99 12.04 13.18 -41.75
C ARG A 99 12.02 12.41 -43.06
N MET A 100 11.25 11.33 -43.16
CA MET A 100 11.19 10.51 -44.37
C MET A 100 10.23 11.08 -45.41
N THR A 101 9.09 11.60 -44.97
CA THR A 101 7.97 11.95 -45.86
C THR A 101 7.75 13.46 -46.03
N GLY A 102 8.42 14.28 -45.21
CA GLY A 102 8.31 15.74 -45.25
C GLY A 102 7.37 16.32 -44.19
N SER A 103 7.51 17.62 -43.92
CA SER A 103 6.84 18.30 -42.81
C SER A 103 5.37 18.62 -43.13
N GLY A 104 4.42 17.80 -42.67
CA GLY A 104 2.99 18.14 -42.71
C GLY A 104 2.03 16.98 -42.44
N PHE A 105 0.80 17.30 -42.03
CA PHE A 105 -0.30 16.33 -41.80
C PHE A 105 -1.11 16.01 -43.08
N GLY A 106 -0.73 16.55 -44.23
CA GLY A 106 -1.47 16.46 -45.49
C GLY A 106 -0.62 15.91 -46.61
N LEU A 107 -0.51 14.58 -46.66
CA LEU A 107 0.19 13.86 -47.73
C LEU A 107 -0.85 13.25 -48.66
N GLN A 108 -0.76 13.54 -49.95
CA GLN A 108 -1.67 12.96 -50.93
C GLN A 108 -1.26 11.50 -51.16
N SER A 109 -2.21 10.56 -51.17
CA SER A 109 -1.95 9.11 -51.19
C SER A 109 -1.10 8.61 -52.39
N GLY A 110 -0.88 9.47 -53.39
CA GLY A 110 -0.06 9.20 -54.57
C GLY A 110 1.40 9.68 -54.49
N GLU A 111 1.80 10.45 -53.48
CA GLU A 111 3.16 11.00 -53.33
C GLU A 111 4.05 10.18 -52.39
N VAL A 112 3.45 9.24 -51.64
CA VAL A 112 4.09 8.46 -50.56
C VAL A 112 4.22 7.00 -50.96
N ASN A 113 5.45 6.45 -50.85
CA ASN A 113 5.68 5.02 -51.07
C ASN A 113 5.19 4.17 -49.88
N THR A 114 4.88 2.89 -50.14
CA THR A 114 4.50 1.92 -49.09
C THR A 114 5.60 1.73 -48.04
N LEU A 115 6.87 1.89 -48.43
CA LEU A 115 8.01 1.85 -47.53
C LEU A 115 8.01 3.00 -46.52
N GLU A 116 7.49 4.18 -46.87
CA GLU A 116 7.38 5.31 -45.95
C GLU A 116 6.25 5.15 -44.93
N TRP A 117 5.32 4.24 -45.17
CA TRP A 117 4.33 3.81 -44.18
C TRP A 117 4.86 2.73 -43.24
N VAL A 118 5.64 1.79 -43.79
CA VAL A 118 6.12 0.61 -43.06
C VAL A 118 7.32 0.94 -42.17
N VAL A 119 8.24 1.80 -42.64
CA VAL A 119 9.47 2.10 -41.89
C VAL A 119 9.20 2.85 -40.58
N PRO A 120 8.38 3.92 -40.53
CA PRO A 120 8.06 4.58 -39.27
C PRO A 120 7.29 3.68 -38.31
N TRP A 121 6.40 2.82 -38.82
CA TRP A 121 5.68 1.84 -38.01
C TRP A 121 6.61 0.79 -37.39
N LEU A 122 7.55 0.23 -38.17
CA LEU A 122 8.56 -0.70 -37.66
C LEU A 122 9.45 -0.04 -36.62
N ILE A 123 9.87 1.21 -36.85
CA ILE A 123 10.69 1.96 -35.88
C ILE A 123 9.88 2.25 -34.61
N ALA A 124 8.60 2.61 -34.72
CA ALA A 124 7.68 2.70 -33.58
C ALA A 124 7.67 1.39 -32.77
N MET A 125 7.51 0.25 -33.44
CA MET A 125 7.46 -1.06 -32.79
C MET A 125 8.76 -1.40 -32.06
N VAL A 126 9.90 -1.14 -32.69
CA VAL A 126 11.22 -1.39 -32.07
C VAL A 126 11.44 -0.45 -30.89
N CYS A 127 11.16 0.84 -31.02
CA CYS A 127 11.29 1.80 -29.93
C CYS A 127 10.35 1.44 -28.76
N ILE A 128 9.08 1.14 -29.03
CA ILE A 128 8.12 0.75 -28.00
C ILE A 128 8.48 -0.58 -27.36
N GLY A 129 8.99 -1.55 -28.13
CA GLY A 129 9.46 -2.83 -27.58
C GLY A 129 10.68 -2.69 -26.68
N VAL A 130 11.62 -1.81 -27.03
CA VAL A 130 12.85 -1.56 -26.25
C VAL A 130 12.57 -0.74 -24.99
N PHE A 131 11.70 0.27 -25.06
CA PHE A 131 11.44 1.20 -23.95
C PHE A 131 10.17 0.86 -23.13
N GLY A 132 9.23 0.10 -23.69
CA GLY A 132 7.97 -0.25 -23.05
C GLY A 132 8.03 -1.50 -22.18
N LEU A 133 8.93 -2.45 -22.44
CA LEU A 133 9.00 -3.73 -21.71
C LEU A 133 9.92 -3.71 -20.46
N GLY A 134 10.36 -2.54 -19.99
CA GLY A 134 11.23 -2.36 -18.81
C GLY A 134 10.50 -1.83 -17.58
#